data_AF-A0A1X4JK47-F1
#
_entry.id   AF-A0A1X4JK47-F1
#
_cell.length_a   1.000
_cell.length_b   1.000
_cell.length_c   1.000
_cell.angle_alpha   90.00
_cell.angle_beta   90.00
_cell.angle_gamma   90.00
#
_symmetry.space_group_name_H-M   'P 1'
#
loop_
_entity.id
_entity.type
_entity.pdbx_description
1 polymer ?
#
loop_
_entity_poly.entity_id
_entity_poly.type
_entity_poly.pdbx_seq_one_letter_code
_entity_poly.pdbx_strand_id
1 'polypeptide(L)'
;MKNIKSIVLDRYADTTRYEYVEPGIYKTIYPDLPFADAMTNYVTTLSFTLEAKRGELENTQYPEEDILDRFLVYVRDFVKEPNGVDDPIMIHEFESTELNDIRSLLSLVGKNVYNYTEGDYIKLKIEPENAYEDLSTSDPDSDHPIFDYWIHLFTFKGRLPRKLFWKQMLINGILIFITQLVTILLFSTFLSDQTVEKITTALITIQMITNFLPFFSALARRVRDSTRSGWFTFVFLIPYVGLFILLILLLLPTNKKHNLSE
;
A
#
# COMPACT_ATOMS: atom_id res chain seq x y z
N MET A 1 4.12 -9.32 -8.53
CA MET A 1 3.51 -8.29 -9.39
C MET A 1 2.83 -7.23 -8.53
N LYS A 2 3.23 -5.96 -8.71
CA LYS A 2 2.63 -4.77 -8.07
C LYS A 2 2.36 -3.68 -9.10
N ASN A 3 1.60 -2.64 -8.71
CA ASN A 3 1.23 -1.50 -9.54
C ASN A 3 0.54 -1.93 -10.85
N ILE A 4 -0.33 -2.93 -10.78
CA ILE A 4 -0.96 -3.53 -11.96
C ILE A 4 -1.97 -2.54 -12.54
N LYS A 5 -1.75 -2.13 -13.80
CA LYS A 5 -2.58 -1.17 -14.53
C LYS A 5 -2.92 -1.69 -15.92
N SER A 6 -4.14 -1.42 -16.38
CA SER A 6 -4.50 -1.62 -17.79
C SER A 6 -3.96 -0.47 -18.63
N ILE A 7 -3.37 -0.79 -19.78
CA ILE A 7 -2.86 0.17 -20.76
C ILE A 7 -3.52 -0.11 -22.12
N VAL A 8 -3.74 0.94 -22.90
CA VAL A 8 -4.17 0.84 -24.29
C VAL A 8 -2.96 1.06 -25.19
N LEU A 9 -2.65 0.08 -26.04
CA LEU A 9 -1.56 0.18 -27.01
C LEU A 9 -1.99 1.00 -28.23
N ASP A 10 -1.07 1.78 -28.81
CA ASP A 10 -1.33 2.57 -30.02
C ASP A 10 -1.83 1.70 -31.19
N ARG A 11 -1.36 0.45 -31.29
CA ARG A 11 -1.76 -0.48 -32.34
C ARG A 11 -3.24 -0.87 -32.30
N TYR A 12 -3.92 -0.71 -31.16
CA TYR A 12 -5.35 -0.98 -31.06
C TYR A 12 -6.22 0.05 -31.82
N ALA A 13 -5.62 1.15 -32.28
CA ALA A 13 -6.30 2.09 -33.18
C ALA A 13 -6.53 1.52 -34.61
N ASP A 14 -5.83 0.44 -34.97
CA ASP A 14 -5.98 -0.23 -36.27
C ASP A 14 -7.25 -1.09 -36.31
N THR A 15 -8.35 -0.49 -36.76
CA THR A 15 -9.68 -1.14 -36.84
C THR A 15 -9.75 -2.30 -37.84
N THR A 16 -8.72 -2.51 -38.66
CA THR A 16 -8.64 -3.68 -39.54
C THR A 16 -8.17 -4.93 -38.81
N ARG A 17 -7.54 -4.76 -37.65
CA ARG A 17 -6.94 -5.83 -36.84
C ARG A 17 -7.48 -5.89 -35.41
N TYR A 18 -8.14 -4.85 -34.93
CA TYR A 18 -8.69 -4.81 -33.59
C TYR A 18 -10.10 -4.22 -33.57
N GLU A 19 -10.98 -4.88 -32.84
CA GLU A 19 -12.33 -4.41 -32.52
C GLU A 19 -12.39 -4.06 -31.03
N TYR A 20 -12.87 -2.87 -30.70
CA TYR A 20 -13.10 -2.48 -29.30
C TYR A 20 -14.28 -3.27 -28.72
N VAL A 21 -14.09 -3.86 -27.54
CA VAL A 21 -15.14 -4.61 -26.83
C VAL A 21 -15.61 -3.84 -25.59
N GLU A 22 -14.69 -3.60 -24.66
CA GLU A 22 -14.94 -2.88 -23.40
C GLU A 22 -13.63 -2.25 -22.89
N PRO A 23 -13.65 -1.39 -21.84
CA PRO A 23 -12.44 -0.68 -21.43
C PRO A 23 -11.26 -1.62 -21.14
N GLY A 24 -10.19 -1.49 -21.93
CA GLY A 24 -8.99 -2.30 -21.82
C GLY A 24 -9.07 -3.68 -22.50
N ILE A 25 -10.17 -4.03 -23.17
CA ILE A 25 -10.32 -5.29 -23.91
C ILE A 25 -10.62 -5.01 -25.39
N TYR A 26 -9.86 -5.69 -26.23
CA TYR A 26 -10.03 -5.66 -27.68
C TYR A 26 -10.16 -7.08 -28.20
N LYS A 27 -10.88 -7.26 -29.30
CA LYS A 27 -10.94 -8.51 -30.05
C LYS A 27 -10.03 -8.40 -31.26
N THR A 28 -9.25 -9.44 -31.55
CA THR A 28 -8.38 -9.47 -32.72
C THR A 28 -9.17 -9.86 -33.97
N ILE A 29 -8.90 -9.20 -35.09
CA ILE A 29 -9.46 -9.49 -36.41
C ILE A 29 -8.32 -10.00 -37.31
N TYR A 30 -8.58 -11.09 -38.02
CA TYR A 30 -7.64 -11.67 -38.98
C TYR A 30 -8.22 -11.60 -40.40
N PRO A 31 -8.08 -10.46 -41.10
CA PRO A 31 -8.75 -10.23 -42.39
C PRO A 31 -8.30 -11.21 -43.49
N ASP A 32 -7.08 -11.73 -43.40
CA ASP A 32 -6.49 -12.61 -44.42
C ASP A 32 -6.75 -14.11 -44.16
N LEU A 33 -7.44 -14.46 -43.07
CA LEU A 33 -7.71 -15.86 -42.72
C LEU A 33 -9.14 -16.27 -43.07
N PRO A 34 -9.35 -17.29 -43.92
CA PRO A 34 -10.70 -17.72 -44.36
C PRO A 34 -11.57 -18.33 -43.25
N PHE A 35 -10.99 -18.58 -42.07
CA PHE A 35 -11.68 -19.09 -40.88
C PHE A 35 -11.55 -18.13 -39.68
N ALA A 36 -11.28 -16.85 -39.92
CA ALA A 36 -11.04 -15.86 -38.87
C ALA A 36 -12.17 -15.76 -37.82
N ASP A 37 -13.42 -15.96 -38.24
CA ASP A 37 -14.57 -15.97 -37.33
C ASP A 37 -14.48 -17.08 -36.25
N ALA A 38 -13.72 -18.16 -36.51
CA ALA A 38 -13.53 -19.27 -35.58
C ALA A 38 -12.35 -19.08 -34.60
N MET A 39 -11.44 -18.14 -34.85
CA MET A 39 -10.36 -17.76 -33.93
C MET A 39 -10.68 -16.38 -33.34
N THR A 40 -11.73 -16.32 -32.53
CA THR A 40 -12.00 -15.13 -31.73
C THR A 40 -11.05 -15.13 -30.54
N ASN A 41 -10.02 -14.28 -30.60
CA ASN A 41 -9.16 -14.01 -29.47
C ASN A 41 -9.42 -12.61 -28.92
N TYR A 42 -9.43 -12.52 -27.60
CA TYR A 42 -9.54 -11.29 -26.83
C TYR A 42 -8.18 -10.95 -26.26
N VAL A 43 -7.81 -9.68 -26.33
CA VAL A 43 -6.54 -9.17 -25.84
C VAL A 43 -6.73 -8.04 -24.85
N THR A 44 -5.84 -7.98 -23.87
CA THR A 44 -5.67 -6.85 -22.97
C THR A 44 -4.20 -6.61 -22.72
N THR A 45 -3.82 -5.38 -22.38
CA THR A 45 -2.43 -5.07 -22.01
C THR A 45 -2.38 -4.63 -20.56
N LEU A 46 -1.50 -5.27 -19.78
CA LEU A 46 -1.22 -4.89 -18.40
C LEU A 46 0.22 -4.39 -18.26
N SER A 47 0.38 -3.31 -17.51
CA SER A 47 1.67 -2.89 -16.96
C SER A 47 1.75 -3.25 -15.49
N PHE A 48 2.91 -3.76 -15.07
CA PHE A 48 3.16 -4.15 -13.69
C PHE A 48 4.66 -4.16 -13.40
N THR A 49 5.00 -4.39 -12.13
CA THR A 49 6.37 -4.50 -11.63
C THR A 49 6.53 -5.82 -10.89
N LEU A 50 7.60 -6.58 -11.17
CA LEU A 50 7.98 -7.75 -10.38
C LEU A 50 8.89 -7.30 -9.23
N GLU A 51 8.56 -7.68 -7.99
CA GLU A 51 9.46 -7.46 -6.86
C GLU A 51 10.39 -8.66 -6.72
N ALA A 52 11.69 -8.42 -6.86
CA ALA A 52 12.70 -9.38 -6.44
C ALA A 52 12.63 -9.61 -4.93
N LYS A 53 12.79 -10.85 -4.48
CA LYS A 53 13.14 -11.10 -3.07
C LYS A 53 14.57 -10.57 -2.86
N ARG A 54 14.68 -9.56 -1.99
CA ARG A 54 15.88 -9.08 -1.30
C ARG A 54 17.23 -9.64 -1.82
N GLY A 55 17.89 -8.88 -2.70
CA GLY A 55 19.29 -9.11 -3.09
C GLY A 55 19.53 -10.03 -4.30
N GLU A 56 18.51 -10.64 -4.89
CA GLU A 56 18.66 -11.50 -6.08
C GLU A 56 17.98 -10.86 -7.29
N LEU A 57 18.74 -10.66 -8.38
CA LEU A 57 18.19 -10.41 -9.72
C LEU A 57 17.69 -11.72 -10.36
N GLU A 58 17.13 -12.63 -9.55
CA GLU A 58 16.40 -13.77 -10.09
C GLU A 58 14.99 -13.29 -10.41
N ASN A 59 14.76 -13.13 -11.71
CA ASN A 59 13.49 -12.83 -12.34
C ASN A 59 12.46 -13.85 -11.82
N THR A 60 11.73 -13.54 -10.73
CA THR A 60 10.76 -14.48 -10.16
C THR A 60 9.57 -14.56 -11.11
N GLN A 61 9.71 -15.48 -12.08
CA GLN A 61 8.77 -15.89 -13.12
C GLN A 61 7.49 -16.53 -12.52
N TYR A 62 7.59 -17.04 -11.30
CA TYR A 62 6.53 -17.80 -10.61
C TYR A 62 5.16 -17.12 -10.49
N PRO A 63 5.01 -15.84 -10.07
CA PRO A 63 3.70 -15.22 -9.98
C PRO A 63 3.06 -14.96 -11.34
N GLU A 64 3.86 -14.82 -12.39
CA GLU A 64 3.33 -14.62 -13.73
C GLU A 64 2.79 -15.94 -14.30
N GLU A 65 3.55 -17.03 -14.23
CA GLU A 65 3.10 -18.36 -14.66
C GLU A 65 1.82 -18.79 -13.95
N ASP A 66 1.76 -18.63 -12.62
CA ASP A 66 0.56 -18.97 -11.85
C ASP A 66 -0.66 -18.11 -12.22
N ILE A 67 -0.45 -16.89 -12.72
CA ILE A 67 -1.54 -16.04 -13.23
C ILE A 67 -1.99 -16.54 -14.59
N LEU A 68 -1.07 -16.88 -15.49
CA LEU A 68 -1.41 -17.45 -16.81
C LEU A 68 -2.30 -18.68 -16.63
N ASP A 69 -1.89 -19.60 -15.75
CA ASP A 69 -2.63 -20.83 -15.45
C ASP A 69 -3.96 -20.55 -14.74
N ARG A 70 -3.97 -19.66 -13.75
CA ARG A 70 -5.18 -19.36 -12.96
C ARG A 70 -6.27 -18.67 -13.75
N PHE A 71 -5.88 -17.76 -14.64
CA PHE A 71 -6.80 -16.94 -15.43
C PHE A 71 -7.00 -17.46 -16.85
N LEU A 72 -6.36 -18.58 -17.22
CA LEU A 72 -6.46 -19.22 -18.53
C LEU A 72 -6.10 -18.27 -19.68
N VAL A 73 -5.04 -17.49 -19.48
CA VAL A 73 -4.51 -16.53 -20.45
C VAL A 73 -3.07 -16.89 -20.81
N TYR A 74 -2.58 -16.39 -21.94
CA TYR A 74 -1.16 -16.48 -22.32
C TYR A 74 -0.61 -15.10 -22.70
N VAL A 75 0.71 -14.93 -22.58
CA VAL A 75 1.38 -13.72 -23.07
C VAL A 75 1.49 -13.80 -24.58
N ARG A 76 0.85 -12.86 -25.27
CA ARG A 76 0.91 -12.70 -26.72
C ARG A 76 2.14 -11.91 -27.15
N ASP A 77 2.48 -10.87 -26.39
CA ASP A 77 3.58 -9.97 -26.73
C ASP A 77 4.22 -9.35 -25.48
N PHE A 78 5.55 -9.28 -25.50
CA PHE A 78 6.37 -8.64 -24.48
C PHE A 78 6.66 -7.19 -24.90
N VAL A 79 5.66 -6.33 -24.75
CA VAL A 79 5.71 -4.93 -25.23
C VAL A 79 6.85 -4.13 -24.60
N LYS A 80 7.12 -4.36 -23.32
CA LYS A 80 8.25 -3.75 -22.60
C LYS A 80 8.81 -4.69 -21.55
N GLU A 81 10.12 -4.86 -21.58
CA GLU A 81 10.93 -5.54 -20.55
C GLU A 81 11.61 -4.51 -19.62
N PRO A 82 11.99 -4.91 -18.40
CA PRO A 82 12.60 -3.98 -17.45
C PRO A 82 14.00 -3.57 -17.90
N ASN A 83 14.36 -2.30 -17.68
CA ASN A 83 15.67 -1.76 -18.04
C ASN A 83 16.46 -1.40 -16.77
N GLY A 84 17.00 -2.43 -16.13
CA GLY A 84 17.72 -2.30 -14.87
C GLY A 84 16.80 -2.00 -13.68
N VAL A 85 17.40 -1.62 -12.55
CA VAL A 85 16.68 -1.45 -11.28
C VAL A 85 15.86 -0.15 -11.24
N ASP A 86 16.26 0.87 -12.00
CA ASP A 86 15.61 2.17 -12.02
C ASP A 86 14.36 2.21 -12.92
N ASP A 87 14.19 1.25 -13.84
CA ASP A 87 13.01 1.08 -14.68
C ASP A 87 12.50 -0.38 -14.65
N PRO A 88 11.88 -0.80 -13.53
CA PRO A 88 11.43 -2.19 -13.33
C PRO A 88 10.08 -2.48 -14.00
N ILE A 89 9.57 -1.58 -14.85
CA ILE A 89 8.23 -1.66 -15.41
C ILE A 89 8.22 -2.65 -16.57
N MET A 90 7.33 -3.63 -16.47
CA MET A 90 7.00 -4.58 -17.53
C MET A 90 5.65 -4.21 -18.13
N ILE A 91 5.49 -4.46 -19.43
CA ILE A 91 4.22 -4.29 -20.14
C ILE A 91 4.03 -5.50 -21.04
N HIS A 92 3.05 -6.33 -20.73
CA HIS A 92 2.73 -7.53 -21.50
C HIS A 92 1.30 -7.42 -22.07
N GLU A 93 1.13 -7.89 -23.30
CA GLU A 93 -0.17 -8.15 -23.89
C GLU A 93 -0.57 -9.60 -23.60
N PHE A 94 -1.75 -9.78 -23.01
CA PHE A 94 -2.33 -11.07 -22.68
C PHE A 94 -3.46 -11.39 -23.65
N GLU A 95 -3.62 -12.68 -23.96
CA GLU A 95 -4.61 -13.18 -24.90
C GLU A 95 -5.34 -14.41 -24.33
N SER A 96 -6.63 -14.54 -24.66
CA SER A 96 -7.44 -15.73 -24.44
C SER A 96 -8.52 -15.82 -25.52
N THR A 97 -8.99 -17.03 -25.80
CA THR A 97 -10.16 -17.29 -26.66
C THR A 97 -11.48 -16.93 -25.98
N GLU A 98 -11.48 -16.77 -24.65
CA GLU A 98 -12.68 -16.49 -23.86
C GLU A 98 -12.65 -15.07 -23.26
N LEU A 99 -13.72 -14.31 -23.48
CA LEU A 99 -13.83 -12.94 -22.97
C LEU A 99 -13.80 -12.88 -21.44
N ASN A 100 -14.37 -13.89 -20.77
CA ASN A 100 -14.44 -13.92 -19.31
C ASN A 100 -13.08 -14.16 -18.64
N ASP A 101 -12.14 -14.79 -19.34
CA ASP A 101 -10.78 -15.01 -18.85
C ASP A 101 -10.03 -13.68 -18.80
N ILE A 102 -10.13 -12.87 -19.87
CA ILE A 102 -9.58 -11.51 -19.91
C ILE A 102 -10.21 -10.60 -18.85
N ARG A 103 -11.54 -10.66 -18.66
CA ARG A 103 -12.22 -9.93 -17.57
C ARG A 103 -11.70 -10.33 -16.20
N SER A 104 -11.51 -11.63 -15.98
CA SER A 104 -11.01 -12.17 -14.73
C SER A 104 -9.58 -11.71 -14.47
N LEU A 105 -8.72 -11.71 -15.51
CA LEU A 105 -7.37 -11.16 -15.44
C LEU A 105 -7.39 -9.66 -15.11
N LEU A 106 -8.24 -8.87 -15.76
CA LEU A 106 -8.37 -7.43 -15.49
C LEU A 106 -8.83 -7.13 -14.06
N SER A 107 -9.45 -8.10 -13.37
CA SER A 107 -9.75 -7.96 -11.93
C SER A 107 -8.50 -7.82 -11.05
N LEU A 108 -7.29 -8.07 -11.59
CA LEU A 108 -6.01 -7.83 -10.92
C LEU A 108 -5.59 -6.36 -10.91
N VAL A 109 -6.21 -5.50 -11.73
CA VAL A 109 -5.94 -4.06 -11.71
C VAL A 109 -6.22 -3.51 -10.31
N GLY A 110 -5.26 -2.77 -9.76
CA GLY A 110 -5.33 -2.29 -8.37
C GLY A 110 -5.15 -3.38 -7.30
N LYS A 111 -4.53 -4.51 -7.64
CA LYS A 111 -4.17 -5.60 -6.72
C LYS A 111 -2.67 -5.89 -6.73
N ASN A 112 -2.18 -6.44 -5.63
CA ASN A 112 -0.86 -7.03 -5.52
C ASN A 112 -0.97 -8.55 -5.65
N VAL A 113 -0.05 -9.15 -6.42
CA VAL A 113 0.03 -10.59 -6.63
C VAL A 113 1.42 -11.10 -6.33
N TYR A 114 1.54 -12.13 -5.50
CA TYR A 114 2.82 -12.75 -5.16
C TYR A 114 2.64 -14.19 -4.72
N ASN A 115 3.71 -14.96 -4.83
CA ASN A 115 3.78 -16.30 -4.28
C ASN A 115 4.34 -16.31 -2.86
N TYR A 116 3.83 -17.24 -2.05
CA TYR A 116 4.37 -17.54 -0.74
C TYR A 116 4.42 -19.05 -0.53
N THR A 117 5.32 -19.49 0.35
CA THR A 117 5.48 -20.90 0.71
C THR A 117 4.59 -21.21 1.91
N GLU A 118 3.78 -22.26 1.79
CA GLU A 118 2.96 -22.79 2.88
C GLU A 118 3.19 -24.31 2.97
N GLY A 119 4.03 -24.72 3.93
CA GLY A 119 4.56 -26.08 3.97
C GLY A 119 5.45 -26.35 2.75
N ASP A 120 5.18 -27.43 2.03
CA ASP A 120 5.92 -27.84 0.82
C ASP A 120 5.33 -27.26 -0.48
N TYR A 121 4.31 -26.40 -0.39
CA TYR A 121 3.59 -25.86 -1.54
C TYR A 121 3.89 -24.38 -1.75
N ILE A 122 3.99 -23.97 -3.02
CA ILE A 122 3.97 -22.58 -3.45
C ILE A 122 2.52 -22.21 -3.75
N LYS A 123 2.01 -21.14 -3.15
CA LYS A 123 0.64 -20.66 -3.38
C LYS A 123 0.63 -19.23 -3.88
N LEU A 124 -0.23 -18.96 -4.85
CA LEU A 124 -0.51 -17.61 -5.35
C LEU A 124 -1.43 -16.87 -4.38
N LYS A 125 -1.00 -15.68 -3.94
CA LYS A 125 -1.80 -14.76 -3.15
C LYS A 125 -2.10 -13.51 -3.95
N ILE A 126 -3.39 -13.16 -3.98
CA ILE A 126 -3.90 -11.92 -4.58
C ILE A 126 -4.55 -11.13 -3.46
N GLU A 127 -4.07 -9.92 -3.23
CA GLU A 127 -4.65 -9.00 -2.23
C GLU A 127 -4.82 -7.62 -2.85
N PRO A 128 -5.78 -6.80 -2.40
CA PRO A 128 -5.89 -5.41 -2.86
C PRO A 128 -4.53 -4.71 -2.80
N GLU A 129 -4.22 -3.83 -3.74
CA GLU A 129 -2.98 -3.04 -3.72
C GLU A 129 -2.84 -2.33 -2.36
N ASN A 130 -3.99 -2.01 -1.78
CA ASN A 130 -4.22 -1.41 -0.48
C ASN A 130 -4.79 -2.39 0.57
N ALA A 131 -4.38 -3.66 0.59
CA ALA A 131 -4.84 -4.62 1.63
C ALA A 131 -4.59 -4.13 3.06
N TYR A 132 -3.74 -3.11 3.22
CA TYR A 132 -3.87 -2.06 4.21
C TYR A 132 -3.54 -0.75 3.49
N GLU A 133 -4.46 0.21 3.46
CA GLU A 133 -4.28 1.51 2.81
C GLU A 133 -2.93 2.11 3.20
N ASP A 134 -2.00 2.17 2.24
CA ASP A 134 -0.76 2.91 2.42
C ASP A 134 -1.17 4.36 2.53
N LEU A 135 -1.29 4.85 3.76
CA LEU A 135 -1.68 6.22 4.04
C LEU A 135 -0.77 7.22 3.30
N SER A 136 0.39 6.80 2.77
CA SER A 136 1.25 7.66 1.96
C SER A 136 0.65 8.10 0.63
N THR A 137 -0.34 7.37 0.12
CA THR A 137 -1.12 7.72 -1.08
C THR A 137 -2.46 8.40 -0.76
N SER A 138 -2.92 8.34 0.50
CA SER A 138 -4.09 9.10 0.94
C SER A 138 -3.79 10.60 0.89
N ASP A 139 -4.69 11.38 0.29
CA ASP A 139 -4.57 12.83 0.29
C ASP A 139 -4.61 13.33 1.74
N PRO A 140 -3.56 14.00 2.25
CA PRO A 140 -3.57 14.53 3.62
C PRO A 140 -4.75 15.46 3.91
N ASP A 141 -5.35 16.03 2.86
CA ASP A 141 -6.47 16.97 2.91
C ASP A 141 -7.82 16.34 2.56
N SER A 142 -7.87 15.04 2.30
CA SER A 142 -9.15 14.32 2.14
C SER A 142 -9.97 14.35 3.42
N ASP A 143 -11.30 14.44 3.27
CA ASP A 143 -12.31 14.49 4.33
C ASP A 143 -12.49 13.13 5.06
N HIS A 144 -11.40 12.39 5.29
CA HIS A 144 -11.49 11.19 6.12
C HIS A 144 -11.83 11.58 7.56
N PRO A 145 -12.86 10.98 8.17
CA PRO A 145 -13.14 11.20 9.58
C PRO A 145 -11.92 10.79 10.39
N ILE A 146 -11.62 11.56 11.44
CA ILE A 146 -10.45 11.32 12.30
C ILE A 146 -10.38 9.86 12.80
N PHE A 147 -11.53 9.21 12.98
CA PHE A 147 -11.67 7.81 13.38
C PHE A 147 -11.00 6.82 12.42
N ASP A 148 -11.06 7.05 11.10
CA ASP A 148 -10.40 6.18 10.12
C ASP A 148 -8.89 6.20 10.37
N TYR A 149 -8.34 7.41 10.55
CA TYR A 149 -6.93 7.56 10.90
C TYR A 149 -6.58 6.82 12.20
N TRP A 150 -7.42 6.90 13.23
CA TRP A 150 -7.22 6.16 14.49
C TRP A 150 -7.14 4.64 14.30
N ILE A 151 -7.98 4.04 13.45
CA ILE A 151 -7.98 2.60 13.18
C ILE A 151 -6.69 2.18 12.47
N HIS A 152 -6.23 2.97 11.49
CA HIS A 152 -4.98 2.68 10.77
C HIS A 152 -3.73 2.78 11.65
N LEU A 153 -3.79 3.48 12.78
CA LEU A 153 -2.67 3.52 13.74
C LEU A 153 -2.49 2.20 14.51
N PHE A 154 -3.53 1.39 14.67
CA PHE A 154 -3.40 0.09 15.35
C PHE A 154 -2.71 -0.98 14.49
N THR A 155 -2.55 -0.73 13.18
CA THR A 155 -1.76 -1.61 12.33
C THR A 155 -0.27 -1.26 12.46
N PHE A 156 0.62 -2.24 12.29
CA PHE A 156 2.08 -2.03 12.34
C PHE A 156 2.74 -2.06 10.95
N LYS A 157 1.96 -2.36 9.92
CA LYS A 157 2.34 -2.49 8.51
C LYS A 157 1.97 -1.22 7.72
N GLY A 158 2.58 -1.02 6.55
CA GLY A 158 2.35 0.16 5.69
C GLY A 158 3.21 1.37 6.06
N ARG A 159 3.34 2.29 5.10
CA ARG A 159 4.04 3.56 5.25
C ARG A 159 3.07 4.64 5.75
N LEU A 160 3.62 5.63 6.43
CA LEU A 160 2.87 6.81 6.86
C LEU A 160 3.51 8.02 6.16
N PRO A 161 2.79 8.96 5.53
CA PRO A 161 3.39 10.15 4.90
C PRO A 161 3.57 11.26 5.92
N ARG A 162 4.64 12.06 5.76
CA ARG A 162 5.09 13.00 6.80
C ARG A 162 4.03 14.01 7.18
N LYS A 163 3.33 14.55 6.18
CA LYS A 163 2.23 15.50 6.38
C LYS A 163 1.15 14.91 7.28
N LEU A 164 0.72 13.68 7.02
CA LEU A 164 -0.32 13.03 7.79
C LEU A 164 0.13 12.70 9.22
N PHE A 165 1.38 12.24 9.39
CA PHE A 165 1.95 12.03 10.72
C PHE A 165 1.93 13.31 11.56
N TRP A 166 2.38 14.44 11.00
CA TRP A 166 2.41 15.72 11.72
C TRP A 166 1.01 16.30 11.95
N LYS A 167 0.09 16.17 10.98
CA LYS A 167 -1.34 16.55 11.14
C LYS A 167 -1.95 15.81 12.32
N GLN A 168 -1.76 14.50 12.42
CA GLN A 168 -2.24 13.77 13.59
C GLN A 168 -1.54 14.20 14.87
N MET A 169 -0.20 14.27 14.87
CA MET A 169 0.54 14.59 16.08
C MET A 169 0.07 15.91 16.68
N LEU A 170 -0.23 16.88 15.80
CA LEU A 170 -0.80 18.16 16.18
C LEU A 170 -2.22 18.01 16.76
N ILE A 171 -3.12 17.31 16.06
CA ILE A 171 -4.51 17.15 16.52
C ILE A 171 -4.57 16.39 17.85
N ASN A 172 -3.86 15.26 17.98
CA ASN A 172 -3.77 14.51 19.22
C ASN A 172 -3.10 15.34 20.33
N GLY A 173 -2.07 16.12 20.01
CA GLY A 173 -1.43 17.03 20.96
C GLY A 173 -2.40 18.09 21.50
N ILE A 174 -3.21 18.70 20.64
CA ILE A 174 -4.25 19.66 21.02
C ILE A 174 -5.31 18.99 21.88
N LEU A 175 -5.79 17.80 21.49
CA LEU A 175 -6.79 17.06 22.26
C LEU A 175 -6.27 16.72 23.66
N ILE A 176 -5.05 16.22 23.77
CA ILE A 176 -4.40 15.95 25.06
C ILE A 176 -4.30 17.24 25.87
N PHE A 177 -3.85 18.34 25.27
CA PHE A 177 -3.71 19.62 25.95
C PHE A 177 -5.04 20.12 26.53
N ILE A 178 -6.12 20.08 25.73
CA ILE A 178 -7.47 20.47 26.17
C ILE A 178 -7.93 19.58 27.33
N THR A 179 -7.80 18.26 27.21
CA THR A 179 -8.21 17.32 28.26
C THR A 179 -7.44 17.56 29.57
N GLN A 180 -6.14 17.81 29.49
CA GLN A 180 -5.31 18.12 30.66
C GLN A 180 -5.72 19.46 31.30
N LEU A 181 -6.01 20.49 30.51
CA LEU A 181 -6.47 21.78 31.00
C LEU A 181 -7.80 21.64 31.77
N VAL A 182 -8.75 20.90 31.20
CA VAL A 182 -10.05 20.62 31.85
C VAL A 182 -9.85 19.85 33.14
N THR A 183 -8.95 18.86 33.15
CA THR A 183 -8.70 18.03 34.33
C THR A 183 -8.07 18.83 35.46
N ILE A 184 -7.10 19.70 35.15
CA ILE A 184 -6.49 20.61 36.13
C ILE A 184 -7.52 21.59 36.67
N LEU A 185 -8.37 22.18 35.82
CA LEU A 185 -9.40 23.13 36.25
C LEU A 185 -10.41 22.46 37.20
N LEU A 186 -10.91 21.27 36.83
CA LEU A 186 -11.83 20.50 37.68
C LEU A 186 -11.18 20.13 39.02
N PHE A 187 -9.95 19.64 38.99
CA PHE A 187 -9.22 19.27 40.21
C PHE A 187 -8.97 20.48 41.12
N SER A 188 -8.61 21.64 40.55
CA SER A 188 -8.36 22.88 41.31
C SER A 188 -9.63 23.51 41.90
N THR A 189 -10.79 23.29 41.27
CA THR A 189 -12.08 23.87 41.70
C THR A 189 -12.74 23.00 42.78
N PHE A 190 -12.61 21.68 42.66
CA PHE A 190 -13.26 20.70 43.55
C PHE A 190 -12.22 19.95 44.39
N LEU A 191 -11.33 20.70 45.03
CA LEU A 191 -10.34 20.15 45.96
C LEU A 191 -11.10 19.35 47.03
N SER A 192 -10.79 18.06 47.18
CA SER A 192 -11.37 17.08 48.13
C SER A 192 -12.70 16.38 47.78
N ASP A 193 -13.28 16.59 46.59
CA ASP A 193 -14.43 15.78 46.14
C ASP A 193 -13.96 14.43 45.56
N GLN A 194 -14.24 13.34 46.27
CA GLN A 194 -13.88 11.97 45.86
C GLN A 194 -14.53 11.55 44.52
N THR A 195 -15.67 12.14 44.16
CA THR A 195 -16.35 11.85 42.90
C THR A 195 -15.58 12.46 41.73
N VAL A 196 -15.16 13.73 41.89
CA VAL A 196 -14.36 14.44 40.87
C VAL A 196 -12.98 13.79 40.70
N GLU A 197 -12.36 13.36 41.79
CA GLU A 197 -11.08 12.61 41.74
C GLU A 197 -11.21 11.32 40.93
N LYS A 198 -12.27 10.52 41.15
CA LYS A 198 -12.51 9.29 40.39
C LYS A 198 -12.76 9.56 38.91
N ILE A 199 -13.58 10.56 38.61
CA ILE A 199 -13.91 10.94 37.22
C ILE A 199 -12.65 11.40 36.48
N THR A 200 -11.88 12.33 37.05
CA THR A 200 -10.66 12.86 36.45
C THR A 200 -9.60 11.77 36.25
N THR A 201 -9.43 10.87 37.23
CA THR A 201 -8.51 9.71 37.13
C THR A 201 -8.93 8.75 36.02
N ALA A 202 -10.22 8.43 35.91
CA ALA A 202 -10.73 7.57 34.85
C ALA A 202 -10.52 8.20 33.46
N LEU A 203 -10.73 9.51 33.34
CA LEU A 203 -10.58 10.26 32.10
C LEU A 203 -9.11 10.27 31.63
N ILE A 204 -8.16 10.50 32.55
CA ILE A 204 -6.72 10.37 32.27
C ILE A 204 -6.38 8.95 31.82
N THR A 205 -6.90 7.93 32.50
CA THR A 205 -6.60 6.52 32.19
C THR A 205 -7.09 6.13 30.79
N ILE A 206 -8.30 6.53 30.42
CA ILE A 206 -8.86 6.30 29.08
C ILE A 206 -8.01 7.03 28.02
N GLN A 207 -7.63 8.28 28.28
CA GLN A 207 -6.74 9.04 27.41
C GLN A 207 -5.40 8.33 27.22
N MET A 208 -4.81 7.77 28.28
CA MET A 208 -3.55 7.02 28.18
C MET A 208 -3.70 5.78 27.30
N ILE A 209 -4.70 4.93 27.56
CA ILE A 209 -4.90 3.68 26.80
C ILE A 209 -5.15 3.97 25.33
N THR A 210 -6.01 4.94 25.03
CA THR A 210 -6.36 5.30 23.65
C THR A 210 -5.14 5.85 22.91
N ASN A 211 -4.34 6.74 23.50
CA ASN A 211 -3.26 7.42 22.79
C ASN A 211 -1.94 6.64 22.75
N PHE A 212 -1.66 5.80 23.76
CA PHE A 212 -0.36 5.15 23.90
C PHE A 212 -0.03 4.23 22.72
N LEU A 213 -0.96 3.33 22.38
CA LEU A 213 -0.71 2.32 21.36
C LEU A 213 -0.61 2.92 19.94
N PRO A 214 -1.51 3.82 19.52
CA PRO A 214 -1.39 4.56 18.25
C PRO A 214 -0.13 5.41 18.13
N PHE A 215 0.26 6.10 19.19
CA PHE A 215 1.46 6.93 19.22
C PHE A 215 2.72 6.08 19.03
N PHE A 216 2.80 4.97 19.76
CA PHE A 216 3.92 4.04 19.64
C PHE A 216 4.01 3.43 18.24
N SER A 217 2.88 3.00 17.67
CA SER A 217 2.83 2.47 16.30
C SER A 217 3.30 3.49 15.26
N ALA A 218 2.81 4.75 15.35
CA ALA A 218 3.20 5.83 14.44
C ALA A 218 4.70 6.14 14.52
N LEU A 219 5.26 6.21 15.74
CA LEU A 219 6.70 6.41 15.95
C LEU A 219 7.51 5.26 15.37
N ALA A 220 7.13 4.01 15.67
CA ALA A 220 7.84 2.83 15.18
C ALA A 220 7.85 2.76 13.64
N ARG A 221 6.74 3.12 12.98
CA ARG A 221 6.67 3.22 11.51
C ARG A 221 7.60 4.30 10.97
N ARG A 222 7.57 5.50 11.56
CA ARG A 222 8.43 6.62 11.15
C ARG A 222 9.91 6.35 11.30
N VAL A 223 10.29 5.79 12.44
CA VAL A 223 11.68 5.41 12.71
C VAL A 223 12.13 4.34 11.72
N ARG A 224 11.24 3.39 11.37
CA ARG A 224 11.49 2.37 10.34
C ARG A 224 11.61 2.95 8.93
N ASP A 225 10.83 3.98 8.60
CA ASP A 225 10.95 4.73 7.34
C ASP A 225 12.33 5.42 7.20
N SER A 226 13.06 5.62 8.30
CA SER A 226 14.42 6.18 8.32
C SER A 226 15.54 5.13 8.25
N THR A 227 15.22 3.91 7.78
CA THR A 227 16.13 2.75 7.62
C THR A 227 16.73 2.23 8.94
N ARG A 228 16.08 2.54 10.06
CA ARG A 228 16.47 2.06 11.40
C ARG A 228 15.46 1.04 11.92
N SER A 229 15.86 0.21 12.88
CA SER A 229 14.92 -0.71 13.52
C SER A 229 13.86 0.08 14.31
N GLY A 230 12.61 -0.39 14.32
CA GLY A 230 11.52 0.24 15.09
C GLY A 230 11.78 0.31 16.60
N TRP A 231 12.76 -0.47 17.09
CA TRP A 231 13.24 -0.43 18.47
C TRP A 231 13.93 0.90 18.84
N PHE A 232 14.43 1.67 17.86
CA PHE A 232 14.94 3.01 18.12
C PHE A 232 13.88 3.97 18.66
N THR A 233 12.59 3.64 18.57
CA THR A 233 11.54 4.37 19.28
C THR A 233 11.81 4.42 20.79
N PHE A 234 12.35 3.38 21.41
CA PHE A 234 12.61 3.36 22.87
C PHE A 234 13.68 4.36 23.34
N VAL A 235 14.37 5.03 22.42
CA VAL A 235 15.24 6.15 22.76
C VAL A 235 14.48 7.25 23.51
N PHE A 236 13.14 7.37 23.35
CA PHE A 236 12.34 8.34 24.13
C PHE A 236 12.42 8.14 25.64
N LEU A 237 12.77 6.94 26.11
CA LEU A 237 12.91 6.63 27.54
C LEU A 237 14.12 7.32 28.17
N ILE A 238 15.09 7.79 27.37
CA ILE A 238 16.22 8.58 27.85
C ILE A 238 15.76 10.03 28.01
N PRO A 239 15.67 10.57 29.24
CA PRO A 239 15.18 11.93 29.45
C PRO A 239 16.04 12.96 28.72
N TYR A 240 15.39 14.00 28.20
CA TYR A 240 15.99 15.10 27.43
C TYR A 240 16.63 14.65 26.12
N VAL A 241 17.76 13.94 26.16
CA VAL A 241 18.57 13.54 25.00
C VAL A 241 17.77 12.65 24.05
N GLY A 242 17.02 11.70 24.59
CA GLY A 242 16.26 10.74 23.80
C GLY A 242 15.15 11.37 22.97
N LEU A 243 14.47 12.37 23.55
CA LEU A 243 13.43 13.13 22.87
C LEU A 243 14.00 13.96 21.71
N PHE A 244 15.17 14.59 21.89
CA PHE A 244 15.84 15.31 20.81
C PHE A 244 16.28 14.39 19.66
N ILE A 245 16.84 13.23 19.98
CA ILE A 245 17.24 12.24 18.96
C ILE A 245 16.02 11.81 18.14
N LEU A 246 14.91 11.46 18.80
CA LEU A 246 13.70 11.07 18.09
C LEU A 246 13.10 12.19 17.26
N LEU A 247 13.09 13.42 17.78
CA LEU A 247 12.61 14.56 17.01
C LEU A 247 13.40 14.73 15.71
N ILE A 248 14.73 14.62 15.79
CA ILE A 248 15.60 14.65 14.61
C ILE A 248 15.25 13.49 13.66
N LEU A 249 15.11 12.27 14.17
CA LEU A 249 14.73 11.09 13.36
C LEU A 249 13.38 11.25 12.66
N LEU A 250 12.41 11.89 13.31
CA LEU A 250 11.08 12.15 12.76
C LEU A 250 11.07 13.25 11.70
N LEU A 251 12.02 14.19 11.79
CA LEU A 251 12.18 15.29 10.83
C LEU A 251 13.05 14.90 9.63
N LEU A 252 13.91 13.89 9.78
CA LEU A 252 14.77 13.43 8.71
C LEU A 252 13.95 13.02 7.48
N PRO A 253 14.45 13.32 6.28
CA PRO A 253 13.81 12.82 5.10
C PRO A 253 13.89 11.29 5.07
N THR A 254 12.74 10.65 4.90
CA THR A 254 12.61 9.29 4.36
C THR A 254 13.66 9.12 3.28
N ASN A 255 14.61 8.23 3.55
CA ASN A 255 15.77 8.10 2.72
C ASN A 255 15.33 7.49 1.39
N LYS A 256 15.43 8.24 0.29
CA LYS A 256 15.22 7.69 -1.06
C LYS A 256 16.28 6.63 -1.43
N LYS A 257 17.33 6.49 -0.61
CA LYS A 257 18.51 5.66 -0.88
C LYS A 257 18.37 4.16 -0.58
N HIS A 258 17.23 3.66 -0.10
CA HIS A 258 16.96 2.21 -0.05
C HIS A 258 16.06 1.73 -1.20
N ASN A 259 16.16 2.40 -2.35
CA ASN A 259 15.71 1.85 -3.63
C ASN A 259 16.85 1.16 -4.40
N LEU A 260 18.07 1.10 -3.84
CA LEU A 260 19.21 0.33 -4.35
C LEU A 260 19.96 -0.23 -3.13
N SER A 261 20.17 -1.55 -3.08
CA SER A 261 20.89 -2.34 -2.06
C SER A 261 20.29 -2.40 -0.64
N GLU A 262 19.47 -3.42 -0.36
CA GLU A 262 19.65 -4.44 0.72
C GLU A 262 18.58 -5.52 0.66
#